data_AF-A0A7V9HD68-F1
#
_entry.id   AF-A0A7V9HD68-F1
#
_cell.length_a   1.000
_cell.length_b   1.000
_cell.length_c   1.000
_cell.angle_alpha   90.00
_cell.angle_beta   90.00
_cell.angle_gamma   90.00
#
_symmetry.space_group_name_H-M   'P 1'
#
loop_
_entity.id
_entity.type
_entity.pdbx_description
1 polymer ?
#
loop_
_entity_poly.entity_id
_entity_poly.type
_entity_poly.pdbx_seq_one_letter_code
_entity_poly.pdbx_strand_id
1 'polypeptide(L)'
;MTSQRAQAYGRVLATIEDMAAAKLFDPEQQRIRDAADTLLFSETIDAPGAREALEDIDDLARHLIDADRWTDERARGLADDVAACGPVTQYA
;
A
#
# COMPACT_ATOMS: atom_id res chain seq x y z
N MET A 1 -15.76 -5.75 3.61
CA MET A 1 -14.91 -4.64 4.07
C MET A 1 -15.09 -4.43 5.57
N THR A 2 -14.01 -4.36 6.36
CA THR A 2 -14.07 -4.18 7.84
C THR A 2 -13.65 -2.76 8.23
N SER A 3 -13.99 -2.31 9.45
CA SER A 3 -13.55 -1.00 9.96
C SER A 3 -12.02 -0.87 10.00
N GLN A 4 -11.31 -1.96 10.30
CA GLN A 4 -9.84 -1.99 10.30
C GLN A 4 -9.25 -1.73 8.92
N ARG A 5 -9.83 -2.33 7.87
CA ARG A 5 -9.38 -2.14 6.47
C ARG A 5 -9.60 -0.70 5.99
N ALA A 6 -10.75 -0.10 6.35
CA ALA A 6 -11.02 1.30 6.04
C ALA A 6 -10.06 2.26 6.77
N GLN A 7 -9.69 1.96 8.02
CA GLN A 7 -8.69 2.75 8.75
C GLN A 7 -7.29 2.64 8.14
N ALA A 8 -6.90 1.44 7.69
CA ALA A 8 -5.64 1.23 6.97
C ALA A 8 -5.60 2.06 5.68
N TYR A 9 -6.68 2.01 4.90
CA TYR A 9 -6.83 2.81 3.69
C TYR A 9 -6.69 4.33 3.97
N GLY A 10 -7.28 4.81 5.07
CA GLY A 10 -7.11 6.20 5.50
C GLY A 10 -5.64 6.58 5.80
N ARG A 11 -4.85 5.69 6.40
CA ARG A 11 -3.42 5.92 6.65
C ARG A 11 -2.59 5.92 5.36
N VAL A 12 -2.95 5.08 4.40
CA VAL A 12 -2.35 5.09 3.05
C VAL A 12 -2.58 6.45 2.38
N LEU A 13 -3.82 6.93 2.34
CA LEU A 13 -4.13 8.24 1.74
C LEU A 13 -3.39 9.38 2.44
N ALA A 14 -3.35 9.37 3.78
CA ALA A 14 -2.60 10.36 4.54
C ALA A 14 -1.10 10.35 4.19
N THR A 15 -0.50 9.17 4.02
CA THR A 15 0.92 9.03 3.64
C THR A 15 1.18 9.58 2.24
N ILE A 16 0.25 9.35 1.30
CA ILE A 16 0.34 9.90 -0.05
C ILE A 16 0.27 11.43 -0.01
N GLU A 17 -0.71 12.00 0.69
CA GLU A 17 -0.89 13.44 0.82
C GLU A 17 0.34 14.12 1.45
N ASP A 18 0.90 13.51 2.49
CA ASP A 18 2.11 14.00 3.18
C ASP A 18 3.33 14.04 2.25
N MET A 19 3.43 13.13 1.27
CA MET A 19 4.60 12.95 0.40
C MET A 19 4.45 13.48 -1.03
N ALA A 20 3.24 13.80 -1.46
CA ALA A 20 2.90 14.18 -2.83
C ALA A 20 3.68 15.40 -3.36
N ALA A 21 4.08 16.32 -2.47
CA ALA A 21 4.75 17.56 -2.86
C ALA A 21 6.25 17.43 -3.11
N ALA A 22 6.92 16.38 -2.60
CA ALA A 22 8.39 16.36 -2.57
C ALA A 22 9.04 14.99 -2.81
N LYS A 23 8.38 13.90 -2.44
CA LYS A 23 9.01 12.57 -2.37
C LYS A 23 8.22 11.47 -3.03
N LEU A 24 7.04 11.76 -3.59
CA LEU A 24 6.19 10.79 -4.28
C LEU A 24 5.55 11.42 -5.52
N PHE A 25 5.89 10.89 -6.70
CA PHE A 25 5.42 11.41 -7.98
C PHE A 25 4.01 10.91 -8.30
N ASP A 26 3.26 11.66 -9.11
CA ASP A 26 1.86 11.33 -9.44
C ASP A 26 1.64 9.86 -9.88
N PRO A 27 2.48 9.26 -10.74
CA PRO A 27 2.31 7.85 -11.12
C PRO A 27 2.50 6.89 -9.93
N GLU A 28 3.40 7.20 -9.01
CA GLU A 28 3.66 6.39 -7.81
C GLU A 28 2.51 6.52 -6.82
N GLN A 29 1.96 7.72 -6.66
CA GLN A 29 0.77 7.95 -5.85
C GLN A 29 -0.42 7.16 -6.39
N GLN A 30 -0.64 7.17 -7.71
CA GLN A 30 -1.72 6.41 -8.33
C GLN A 30 -1.53 4.90 -8.13
N ARG A 31 -0.31 4.41 -8.34
CA ARG A 31 0.05 3.01 -8.12
C ARG A 31 -0.27 2.54 -6.70
N ILE A 32 0.03 3.36 -5.68
CA ILE A 32 -0.31 3.06 -4.29
C ILE A 32 -1.83 3.02 -4.06
N ARG A 33 -2.58 3.96 -4.65
CA ARG A 33 -4.06 3.97 -4.53
C ARG A 33 -4.66 2.74 -5.20
N ASP A 34 -4.22 2.39 -6.39
CA ASP A 34 -4.73 1.24 -7.14
C ASP A 34 -4.49 -0.07 -6.39
N ALA A 35 -3.31 -0.24 -5.79
CA ALA A 35 -3.00 -1.41 -4.96
C ALA A 35 -3.86 -1.46 -3.69
N ALA A 36 -3.99 -0.33 -2.98
CA ALA A 36 -4.82 -0.23 -1.78
C ALA A 36 -6.30 -0.49 -2.09
N ASP A 37 -6.83 0.03 -3.20
CA ASP A 37 -8.20 -0.21 -3.67
C ASP A 37 -8.40 -1.69 -4.02
N THR A 38 -7.49 -2.27 -4.80
CA THR A 38 -7.52 -3.70 -5.17
C THR A 38 -7.59 -4.56 -3.91
N LEU A 39 -6.76 -4.29 -2.91
CA LEU A 39 -6.76 -5.01 -1.65
C LEU A 39 -8.01 -4.73 -0.80
N LEU A 40 -8.52 -3.50 -0.78
CA LEU A 40 -9.73 -3.12 -0.05
C LEU A 40 -11.00 -3.81 -0.57
N PHE A 41 -11.04 -4.09 -1.88
CA PHE A 41 -12.17 -4.80 -2.52
C PHE A 41 -11.95 -6.31 -2.65
N SER A 42 -10.73 -6.81 -2.43
CA SER A 42 -10.45 -8.25 -2.41
C SER A 42 -11.08 -8.95 -1.21
N GLU A 43 -11.70 -10.12 -1.45
CA GLU A 43 -12.31 -10.94 -0.40
C GLU A 43 -11.31 -11.90 0.25
N THR A 44 -10.33 -12.39 -0.52
CA THR A 44 -9.25 -13.28 -0.07
C THR A 44 -7.92 -12.87 -0.70
N ILE A 45 -6.81 -13.39 -0.18
CA ILE A 45 -5.46 -13.15 -0.75
C ILE A 45 -5.27 -13.85 -2.11
N ASP A 46 -6.11 -14.84 -2.41
CA ASP A 46 -6.13 -15.54 -3.70
C ASP A 46 -7.09 -14.89 -4.70
N ALA A 47 -7.75 -13.79 -4.32
CA ALA A 47 -8.53 -13.00 -5.26
C ALA A 47 -7.62 -12.45 -6.37
N PRO A 48 -8.09 -12.39 -7.63
CA PRO A 48 -7.30 -11.88 -8.74
C PRO A 48 -6.77 -10.47 -8.45
N GLY A 49 -5.47 -10.23 -8.65
CA GLY A 49 -4.84 -8.94 -8.43
C GLY A 49 -4.37 -8.68 -7.00
N ALA A 50 -4.79 -9.48 -6.01
CA ALA A 50 -4.44 -9.22 -4.61
C ALA A 50 -2.94 -9.47 -4.33
N ARG A 51 -2.37 -10.57 -4.88
CA ARG A 51 -0.93 -10.83 -4.77
C ARG A 51 -0.13 -9.82 -5.58
N GLU A 52 -0.57 -9.56 -6.81
CA GLU A 52 0.09 -8.63 -7.71
C GLU A 52 0.16 -7.22 -7.09
N ALA A 53 -0.92 -6.76 -6.45
CA ALA A 53 -0.93 -5.48 -5.75
C ALA A 53 0.08 -5.41 -4.58
N LEU A 54 0.30 -6.52 -3.86
CA LEU A 54 1.29 -6.56 -2.78
C LEU A 54 2.73 -6.55 -3.32
N GLU A 55 2.99 -7.35 -4.35
CA GLU A 55 4.29 -7.37 -5.04
C GLU A 55 4.62 -6.01 -5.64
N ASP A 56 3.63 -5.37 -6.26
CA ASP A 56 3.76 -4.05 -6.88
C ASP A 56 4.17 -2.96 -5.87
N ILE A 57 3.64 -3.03 -4.65
CA ILE A 57 3.93 -2.08 -3.57
C ILE A 57 5.27 -2.36 -2.91
N ASP A 58 5.63 -3.63 -2.75
CA ASP A 58 6.95 -4.03 -2.26
C ASP A 58 8.07 -3.59 -3.24
N ASP A 59 7.84 -3.73 -4.55
CA ASP A 59 8.77 -3.24 -5.57
C ASP A 59 8.86 -1.70 -5.61
N LEU A 60 7.72 -1.00 -5.47
CA LEU A 60 7.73 0.46 -5.36
C LEU A 60 8.48 0.93 -4.09
N ALA A 61 8.24 0.27 -2.95
CA ALA A 61 8.91 0.57 -1.69
C ALA A 61 10.43 0.44 -1.82
N ARG A 62 10.91 -0.67 -2.41
CA ARG A 62 12.34 -0.87 -2.72
C ARG A 62 12.88 0.23 -3.63
N HIS A 63 12.17 0.54 -4.71
CA HIS A 63 12.60 1.58 -5.64
C HIS A 63 12.76 2.95 -4.97
N LEU A 64 11.85 3.32 -4.06
CA LEU A 64 11.92 4.58 -3.33
C LEU A 64 13.08 4.64 -2.33
N ILE A 65 13.45 3.50 -1.73
CA ILE A 65 14.64 3.36 -0.87
C ILE A 65 15.91 3.47 -1.72
N ASP A 66 16.01 2.70 -2.81
CA ASP A 66 17.18 2.67 -3.69
C ASP A 66 17.47 4.05 -4.33
N ALA A 67 16.41 4.84 -4.55
CA ALA A 67 16.51 6.20 -5.03
C ALA A 67 16.85 7.24 -3.94
N ASP A 68 17.10 6.81 -2.70
CA ASP A 68 17.35 7.65 -1.51
C ASP A 68 16.23 8.67 -1.26
N ARG A 69 15.01 8.34 -1.70
CA ARG A 69 13.84 9.21 -1.54
C ARG A 69 13.16 8.93 -0.21
N TRP A 70 13.12 7.68 0.23
CA TRP A 70 12.45 7.21 1.43
C TRP A 70 13.40 6.41 2.31
N THR A 71 13.17 6.43 3.62
CA THR A 71 13.84 5.53 4.56
C THR A 71 13.17 4.15 4.54
N ASP A 72 13.92 3.10 4.91
CA ASP A 72 13.38 1.74 5.07
C ASP A 72 12.15 1.72 5.98
N GLU A 73 12.21 2.42 7.12
CA GLU A 73 11.11 2.47 8.08
C GLU A 73 9.82 3.03 7.46
N ARG A 74 9.95 4.09 6.64
CA ARG A 74 8.79 4.72 6.02
C ARG A 74 8.20 3.86 4.90
N ALA A 75 9.07 3.29 4.07
CA ALA A 75 8.66 2.39 2.99
C ALA A 75 7.98 1.14 3.52
N ARG A 76 8.51 0.55 4.61
CA ARG A 76 7.89 -0.55 5.33
C ARG A 76 6.53 -0.19 5.90
N GLY A 77 6.42 0.96 6.57
CA GLY A 77 5.16 1.43 7.14
C GLY A 77 4.06 1.58 6.09
N LEU A 78 4.38 2.11 4.91
CA LEU A 78 3.43 2.17 3.80
C LEU A 78 3.02 0.77 3.32
N ALA A 79 3.99 -0.13 3.10
CA ALA A 79 3.69 -1.49 2.64
C ALA A 79 2.81 -2.25 3.64
N ASP A 80 3.06 -2.11 4.94
CA ASP A 80 2.26 -2.69 6.01
C ASP A 80 0.84 -2.11 6.04
N ASP A 81 0.69 -0.79 5.84
CA ASP A 81 -0.60 -0.12 5.75
C ASP A 81 -1.40 -0.55 4.52
N VAL A 82 -0.75 -0.69 3.35
CA VAL A 82 -1.39 -1.19 2.13
C VAL A 82 -1.80 -2.65 2.30
N ALA A 83 -0.94 -3.50 2.86
CA ALA A 83 -1.27 -4.90 3.16
C ALA A 83 -2.46 -5.02 4.11
N ALA A 84 -2.57 -4.12 5.09
CA ALA A 84 -3.69 -4.07 6.05
C ALA A 84 -5.04 -3.63 5.41
N CYS A 85 -5.03 -3.05 4.20
CA CYS A 85 -6.25 -2.86 3.41
C CYS A 85 -6.82 -4.20 2.90
N GLY A 86 -5.95 -5.19 2.75
CA GLY A 86 -6.28 -6.53 2.27
C GLY A 86 -7.12 -7.35 3.25
N PRO A 87 -7.68 -8.47 2.77
CA PRO A 87 -8.29 -9.45 3.67
C PRO A 87 -7.21 -10.01 4.60
N VAL A 88 -7.37 -9.77 5.91
CA VAL A 88 -6.54 -10.43 6.93
C VAL A 88 -6.65 -11.94 6.72
N THR A 89 -5.52 -12.59 6.40
CA THR A 89 -5.45 -14.04 6.51
C THR A 89 -5.65 -14.34 7.99
N GLN A 90 -6.87 -14.70 8.38
CA GLN A 90 -7.14 -15.31 9.66
C GLN A 90 -6.47 -16.69 9.60
N TYR A 91 -5.17 -16.74 9.88
CA TYR A 91 -4.55 -17.99 10.33
C TYR A 91 -5.15 -18.28 11.71
N ALA A 92 -6.17 -19.14 11.72
CA ALA A 92 -6.59 -19.88 12.90
C ALA A 92 -5.69 -21.11 13.07
#